data_AF-A0AAE3U771-F1
#
_entry.id   AF-A0AAE3U771-F1
#
_cell.length_a   1.000
_cell.length_b   1.000
_cell.length_c   1.000
_cell.angle_alpha   90.00
_cell.angle_beta   90.00
_cell.angle_gamma   90.00
#
_symmetry.space_group_name_H-M   'P 1'
#
loop_
_entity.id
_entity.type
_entity.pdbx_description
1 polymer ?
#
loop_
_entity_poly.entity_id
_entity_poly.type
_entity_poly.pdbx_seq_one_letter_code
_entity_poly.pdbx_strand_id
1 'polypeptide(L)'
;MPISFRNRTLVFSNFFIGLLLFSCHHKDNPIKPQKITTVYACGYDSKGGSTIANYWKQDSVSILSKGRSHLTANALYVDKKDVYITGNEYTNYSSHIPLYWKNGQEVKLGNDNGDAYTTDIYVSNSDVYISGYVPLGIGQDGAFQNMAVYWKNGVQIPLTNGKDYAWASSIYVSGIDIYIAGYRNVGSLSKPISRALYWKNGQEVLLGNGQYNSYANSVYVDGNDVYVAGYELTSSGVGIAKYWKNGIEVILTSSIGMSEAKKILISEGRIYIAGYERTTGKSIARYWKDGKSIALTDGINDASALSISVAGTDIYVAGYEYDTETNHPVATYWKNGQAVRLSDGNNYAAITAIYALR
;
A
#
# COMPACT_ATOMS: atom_id res chain seq x y z
N MET A 1 101.04 3.93 -25.82
CA MET A 1 100.24 4.03 -24.58
C MET A 1 99.01 4.89 -24.88
N PRO A 2 97.80 4.57 -24.40
CA PRO A 2 96.93 3.54 -25.02
C PRO A 2 95.45 4.00 -25.22
N ILE A 3 94.64 3.19 -25.94
CA ILE A 3 93.16 2.95 -25.76
C ILE A 3 92.20 4.10 -26.19
N SER A 4 91.05 3.98 -26.88
CA SER A 4 90.11 2.87 -27.17
C SER A 4 89.13 3.22 -28.33
N PHE A 5 88.82 2.20 -29.15
CA PHE A 5 87.54 1.78 -29.78
C PHE A 5 86.21 2.49 -29.35
N ARG A 6 85.10 2.56 -30.13
CA ARG A 6 84.50 1.65 -31.14
C ARG A 6 83.28 2.33 -31.82
N ASN A 7 83.09 2.10 -33.14
CA ASN A 7 81.86 1.60 -33.83
C ASN A 7 80.48 2.31 -33.67
N ARG A 8 79.56 2.40 -34.66
CA ARG A 8 79.47 1.96 -36.07
C ARG A 8 78.09 2.37 -36.65
N THR A 9 78.03 2.52 -37.97
CA THR A 9 76.90 2.22 -38.90
C THR A 9 75.80 3.27 -39.16
N LEU A 10 75.77 3.76 -40.41
CA LEU A 10 74.60 4.26 -41.15
C LEU A 10 73.78 3.10 -41.71
N VAL A 11 72.45 3.17 -41.64
CA VAL A 11 71.53 2.45 -42.56
C VAL A 11 70.30 3.33 -42.85
N PHE A 12 70.01 3.53 -44.14
CA PHE A 12 68.78 4.10 -44.71
C PHE A 12 67.61 3.10 -44.62
N SER A 13 66.37 3.55 -44.37
CA SER A 13 65.20 3.00 -45.09
C SER A 13 63.89 3.80 -44.91
N ASN A 14 63.23 4.01 -46.06
CA ASN A 14 61.79 3.92 -46.34
C ASN A 14 60.77 4.87 -45.67
N PHE A 15 60.31 5.84 -46.45
CA PHE A 15 59.01 6.50 -46.33
C PHE A 15 57.93 5.61 -46.98
N PHE A 16 56.92 5.19 -46.20
CA PHE A 16 55.69 4.62 -46.72
C PHE A 16 54.51 5.43 -46.15
N ILE A 17 53.68 5.94 -47.05
CA ILE A 17 52.48 6.74 -46.78
C ILE A 17 51.35 5.78 -46.39
N GLY A 18 50.79 5.94 -45.19
CA GLY A 18 49.57 5.28 -44.73
C GLY A 18 48.44 6.29 -44.59
N LEU A 19 47.48 6.23 -45.51
CA LEU A 19 46.24 7.00 -45.54
C LEU A 19 45.39 6.67 -44.30
N LEU A 20 45.18 7.63 -43.38
CA LEU A 20 44.19 7.49 -42.30
C LEU A 20 42.83 7.97 -42.82
N LEU A 21 41.95 7.02 -43.11
CA LEU A 21 40.53 7.27 -43.37
C LEU A 21 39.83 7.69 -42.07
N PHE A 22 39.15 8.83 -42.11
CA PHE A 22 38.25 9.27 -41.04
C PHE A 22 37.07 8.30 -40.92
N SER A 23 37.05 7.49 -39.87
CA SER A 23 35.82 6.84 -39.41
C SER A 23 35.10 7.82 -38.47
N CYS A 24 33.95 8.33 -38.91
CA CYS A 24 33.07 9.14 -38.08
C CYS A 24 32.67 8.32 -36.84
N HIS A 25 33.23 8.67 -35.68
CA HIS A 25 32.70 8.22 -34.40
C HIS A 25 31.24 8.66 -34.31
N HIS A 26 30.34 7.68 -34.21
CA HIS A 26 29.03 7.90 -33.62
C HIS A 26 29.28 8.60 -32.27
N LYS A 27 28.79 9.83 -32.12
CA LYS A 27 28.68 10.43 -30.79
C LYS A 27 27.71 9.53 -30.04
N ASP A 28 28.21 8.71 -29.14
CA ASP A 28 27.39 8.10 -28.12
C ASP A 28 26.64 9.25 -27.44
N ASN A 29 25.32 9.28 -27.63
CA ASN A 29 24.48 10.19 -26.86
C ASN A 29 24.80 9.91 -25.38
N PRO A 30 25.10 10.93 -24.56
CA PRO A 30 25.30 10.70 -23.15
C PRO A 30 24.06 10.00 -22.61
N ILE A 31 24.24 8.78 -22.09
CA ILE A 31 23.18 8.04 -21.42
C ILE A 31 22.69 8.96 -20.31
N LYS A 32 21.51 9.56 -20.49
CA LYS A 32 20.88 10.33 -19.42
C LYS A 32 20.79 9.39 -18.22
N PRO A 33 21.28 9.76 -17.04
CA PRO A 33 21.22 8.88 -15.87
C PRO A 33 19.76 8.46 -15.69
N GLN A 34 19.52 7.16 -15.82
CA GLN A 34 18.20 6.59 -15.67
C GLN A 34 17.81 6.85 -14.21
N LYS A 35 16.78 7.69 -13.98
CA LYS A 35 16.29 7.95 -12.62
C LYS A 35 15.89 6.60 -12.01
N ILE A 36 16.59 6.20 -10.95
CA ILE A 36 16.38 4.92 -10.28
C ILE A 36 15.13 5.06 -9.41
N THR A 37 14.01 4.47 -9.85
CA THR A 37 12.83 4.36 -8.99
C THR A 37 13.15 3.40 -7.83
N THR A 38 12.98 3.87 -6.60
CA THR A 38 13.05 3.00 -5.41
C THR A 38 11.65 2.58 -5.01
N VAL A 39 11.45 1.27 -4.88
CA VAL A 39 10.17 0.67 -4.48
C VAL A 39 10.29 0.16 -3.05
N TYR A 40 9.31 0.49 -2.23
CA TYR A 40 9.16 0.10 -0.85
C TYR A 40 7.86 -0.68 -0.73
N ALA A 41 7.89 -1.82 -0.05
CA ALA A 41 6.70 -2.64 0.19
C ALA A 41 6.74 -3.18 1.62
N CYS A 42 5.57 -3.39 2.23
CA CYS A 42 5.45 -4.07 3.51
C CYS A 42 4.29 -5.05 3.49
N GLY A 43 4.31 -5.98 4.42
CA GLY A 43 3.31 -7.04 4.50
C GLY A 43 3.67 -8.07 5.55
N TYR A 44 3.14 -9.27 5.38
CA TYR A 44 3.38 -10.36 6.31
C TYR A 44 3.49 -11.69 5.58
N ASP A 45 4.24 -12.61 6.22
CA ASP A 45 4.17 -14.04 5.95
C ASP A 45 3.57 -14.73 7.19
N SER A 46 2.81 -15.80 7.00
CA SER A 46 2.27 -16.61 8.10
C SER A 46 2.53 -18.10 7.91
N LYS A 47 3.05 -18.73 8.98
CA LYS A 47 3.31 -20.17 9.05
C LYS A 47 2.80 -20.73 10.37
N GLY A 48 1.88 -21.70 10.31
CA GLY A 48 1.37 -22.39 11.50
C GLY A 48 0.74 -21.47 12.56
N GLY A 49 0.08 -20.38 12.13
CA GLY A 49 -0.56 -19.40 13.03
C GLY A 49 0.35 -18.29 13.55
N SER A 50 1.66 -18.34 13.25
CA SER A 50 2.60 -17.26 13.52
C SER A 50 2.71 -16.33 12.30
N THR A 51 2.58 -15.02 12.50
CA THR A 51 2.81 -13.99 11.48
C THR A 51 4.16 -13.28 11.66
N ILE A 52 4.83 -12.99 10.55
CA ILE A 52 6.11 -12.30 10.49
C ILE A 52 5.91 -11.04 9.64
N ALA A 53 6.12 -9.87 10.24
CA ALA A 53 6.07 -8.60 9.54
C ALA A 53 7.35 -8.41 8.69
N ASN A 54 7.14 -8.15 7.40
CA ASN A 54 8.20 -7.99 6.42
C ASN A 54 8.18 -6.60 5.78
N TYR A 55 9.36 -6.15 5.39
CA TYR A 55 9.59 -4.94 4.63
C TYR A 55 10.54 -5.24 3.47
N TRP A 56 10.17 -4.86 2.26
CA TRP A 56 10.98 -5.00 1.07
C TRP A 56 11.36 -3.61 0.55
N LYS A 57 12.65 -3.44 0.23
CA LYS A 57 13.17 -2.29 -0.49
C LYS A 57 13.83 -2.81 -1.76
N GLN A 58 13.22 -2.51 -2.91
CA GLN A 58 13.54 -3.14 -4.18
C GLN A 58 13.45 -4.68 -4.01
N ASP A 59 14.58 -5.38 -4.15
CA ASP A 59 14.66 -6.84 -4.07
C ASP A 59 15.21 -7.33 -2.72
N SER A 60 15.53 -6.42 -1.79
CA SER A 60 16.06 -6.76 -0.47
C SER A 60 14.94 -6.79 0.57
N VAL A 61 14.84 -7.90 1.30
CA VAL A 61 13.90 -8.07 2.42
C VAL A 61 14.57 -7.77 3.75
N SER A 62 13.84 -7.12 4.65
CA SER A 62 14.17 -6.95 6.06
C SER A 62 13.02 -7.46 6.91
N ILE A 63 13.34 -8.28 7.91
CA ILE A 63 12.36 -8.84 8.85
C ILE A 63 12.17 -7.85 10.00
N LEU A 64 10.98 -7.26 10.10
CA LEU A 64 10.66 -6.26 11.14
C LEU A 64 10.42 -6.90 12.51
N SER A 65 9.93 -8.14 12.54
CA SER A 65 9.61 -8.84 13.79
C SER A 65 10.84 -9.20 14.64
N LYS A 66 12.05 -9.20 14.05
CA LYS A 66 13.34 -9.46 14.72
C LYS A 66 13.32 -10.72 15.61
N GLY A 67 12.74 -11.81 15.11
CA GLY A 67 12.67 -13.09 15.80
C GLY A 67 11.42 -13.30 16.67
N ARG A 68 10.55 -12.29 16.78
CA ARG A 68 9.20 -12.47 17.34
C ARG A 68 8.25 -13.05 16.29
N SER A 69 7.31 -13.86 16.77
CA SER A 69 6.11 -14.27 16.05
C SER A 69 4.96 -13.33 16.37
N HIS A 70 3.96 -13.32 15.48
CA HIS A 70 2.71 -12.57 15.65
C HIS A 70 2.85 -11.05 15.46
N LEU A 71 3.51 -10.62 14.38
CA LEU A 71 3.49 -9.22 13.97
C LEU A 71 3.01 -9.09 12.53
N THR A 72 2.24 -8.05 12.25
CA THR A 72 1.81 -7.68 10.90
C THR A 72 2.29 -6.28 10.55
N ALA A 73 2.56 -6.05 9.26
CA ALA A 73 2.73 -4.71 8.72
C ALA A 73 1.52 -4.39 7.82
N ASN A 74 0.85 -3.28 8.10
CA ASN A 74 -0.46 -2.96 7.51
C ASN A 74 -0.36 -1.86 6.46
N ALA A 75 0.46 -0.84 6.72
CA ALA A 75 0.67 0.27 5.80
C ALA A 75 2.07 0.85 5.94
N LEU A 76 2.52 1.55 4.90
CA LEU A 76 3.80 2.25 4.91
C LEU A 76 3.71 3.63 4.27
N TYR A 77 4.56 4.52 4.75
CA TYR A 77 4.77 5.86 4.20
C TYR A 77 6.27 6.16 4.16
N VAL A 78 6.72 6.85 3.11
CA VAL A 78 8.11 7.27 2.97
C VAL A 78 8.16 8.79 2.93
N ASP A 79 8.83 9.40 3.92
CA ASP A 79 9.14 10.83 3.92
C ASP A 79 10.63 11.02 3.64
N LYS A 80 10.96 11.46 2.42
CA LYS A 80 12.33 11.61 1.91
C LYS A 80 13.13 10.30 1.99
N LYS A 81 13.86 10.10 3.08
CA LYS A 81 14.70 8.92 3.34
C LYS A 81 14.17 8.05 4.49
N ASP A 82 13.25 8.59 5.29
CA ASP A 82 12.72 7.91 6.46
C ASP A 82 11.51 7.07 6.03
N VAL A 83 11.53 5.80 6.42
CA VAL A 83 10.47 4.83 6.14
C VAL A 83 9.70 4.57 7.42
N TYR A 84 8.39 4.71 7.34
CA TYR A 84 7.44 4.52 8.42
C TYR A 84 6.51 3.37 8.04
N ILE A 85 6.35 2.40 8.94
CA ILE A 85 5.49 1.22 8.71
C ILE A 85 4.64 1.04 9.95
N THR A 86 3.33 0.97 9.83
CA THR A 86 2.44 0.69 10.95
C THR A 86 2.03 -0.78 10.97
N GLY A 87 1.76 -1.31 12.15
CA GLY A 87 1.45 -2.71 12.34
C GLY A 87 0.82 -2.99 13.70
N ASN A 88 0.63 -4.28 13.96
CA ASN A 88 0.17 -4.77 15.26
C ASN A 88 1.05 -5.94 15.70
N GLU A 89 1.31 -6.03 17.00
CA GLU A 89 1.82 -7.23 17.66
C GLU A 89 0.64 -7.96 18.34
N TYR A 90 0.47 -9.25 18.05
CA TYR A 90 -0.58 -10.06 18.65
C TYR A 90 0.03 -10.83 19.83
N THR A 91 -0.47 -10.56 21.02
CA THR A 91 0.01 -11.23 22.23
C THR A 91 -0.81 -12.48 22.54
N ASN A 92 -0.24 -13.40 23.30
CA ASN A 92 -0.91 -14.63 23.75
C ASN A 92 -2.16 -14.38 24.62
N TYR A 93 -2.39 -13.12 25.06
CA TYR A 93 -3.48 -12.71 25.93
C TYR A 93 -4.62 -11.99 25.19
N SER A 94 -4.81 -12.28 23.90
CA SER A 94 -5.84 -11.66 23.03
C SER A 94 -5.75 -10.14 22.88
N SER A 95 -4.64 -9.53 23.31
CA SER A 95 -4.41 -8.09 23.18
C SER A 95 -3.53 -7.79 21.97
N HIS A 96 -3.92 -6.80 21.18
CA HIS A 96 -3.18 -6.29 20.03
C HIS A 96 -2.48 -5.00 20.44
N ILE A 97 -1.16 -4.98 20.34
CA ILE A 97 -0.35 -3.81 20.64
C ILE A 97 -0.16 -3.05 19.32
N PRO A 98 -0.80 -1.88 19.14
CA PRO A 98 -0.57 -1.06 17.96
C PRO A 98 0.83 -0.44 18.05
N LEU A 99 1.57 -0.46 16.95
CA LEU A 99 2.92 0.07 16.89
C LEU A 99 3.24 0.55 15.47
N TYR A 100 4.32 1.30 15.34
CA TYR A 100 4.95 1.56 14.05
C TYR A 100 6.47 1.43 14.14
N TRP A 101 7.10 1.18 13.00
CA TRP A 101 8.53 1.22 12.84
C TRP A 101 8.94 2.47 12.09
N LYS A 102 9.89 3.24 12.62
CA LYS A 102 10.63 4.27 11.90
C LYS A 102 12.02 3.74 11.58
N ASN A 103 12.34 3.53 10.31
CA ASN A 103 13.62 2.96 9.87
C ASN A 103 13.99 1.66 10.61
N GLY A 104 13.01 0.78 10.83
CA GLY A 104 13.17 -0.49 11.54
C GLY A 104 13.29 -0.38 13.07
N GLN A 105 13.21 0.82 13.65
CA GLN A 105 13.11 1.03 15.09
C GLN A 105 11.63 1.11 15.50
N GLU A 106 11.24 0.30 16.46
CA GLU A 106 9.86 0.17 16.92
C GLU A 106 9.45 1.30 17.86
N VAL A 107 8.21 1.75 17.71
CA VAL A 107 7.55 2.73 18.56
C VAL A 107 6.13 2.23 18.83
N LYS A 108 5.83 1.90 20.09
CA LYS A 108 4.49 1.50 20.53
C LYS A 108 3.54 2.70 20.53
N LEU A 109 2.27 2.45 20.26
CA LEU A 109 1.19 3.43 20.30
C LEU A 109 0.32 3.16 21.53
N GLY A 110 0.23 4.12 22.45
CA GLY A 110 -0.50 3.94 23.71
C GLY A 110 0.26 3.12 24.76
N ASN A 111 -0.45 2.77 25.83
CA ASN A 111 0.10 2.02 26.96
C ASN A 111 0.00 0.52 26.71
N ASP A 112 0.90 -0.28 27.29
CA ASP A 112 1.02 -1.74 27.11
C ASP A 112 -0.23 -2.60 27.42
N ASN A 113 -1.36 -1.98 27.79
CA ASN A 113 -2.61 -2.63 28.23
C ASN A 113 -3.83 -2.33 27.33
N GLY A 114 -3.68 -1.61 26.21
CA GLY A 114 -4.79 -1.29 25.30
C GLY A 114 -4.83 -2.22 24.09
N ASP A 115 -5.94 -2.93 23.90
CA ASP A 115 -6.23 -3.67 22.66
C ASP A 115 -6.59 -2.67 21.56
N ALA A 116 -5.80 -2.60 20.49
CA ALA A 116 -6.03 -1.66 19.40
C ALA A 116 -5.34 -2.10 18.11
N TYR A 117 -5.88 -1.62 16.99
CA TYR A 117 -5.41 -1.99 15.66
C TYR A 117 -5.09 -0.75 14.85
N THR A 118 -3.94 -0.77 14.16
CA THR A 118 -3.57 0.25 13.18
C THR A 118 -3.95 -0.16 11.76
N THR A 119 -4.32 0.80 10.92
CA THR A 119 -4.80 0.54 9.54
C THR A 119 -4.01 1.26 8.46
N ASP A 120 -3.66 2.52 8.67
CA ASP A 120 -2.91 3.33 7.68
C ASP A 120 -2.01 4.33 8.40
N ILE A 121 -0.99 4.83 7.70
CA ILE A 121 0.01 5.75 8.24
C ILE A 121 0.31 6.87 7.24
N TYR A 122 0.40 8.09 7.75
CA TYR A 122 0.77 9.28 6.99
C TYR A 122 1.75 10.13 7.79
N VAL A 123 2.77 10.70 7.13
CA VAL A 123 3.72 11.62 7.77
C VAL A 123 3.64 12.97 7.09
N SER A 124 3.50 14.03 7.88
CA SER A 124 3.46 15.41 7.40
C SER A 124 4.20 16.31 8.37
N ASN A 125 5.15 17.11 7.88
CA ASN A 125 5.93 18.05 8.70
C ASN A 125 6.55 17.40 9.96
N SER A 126 7.10 16.19 9.82
CA SER A 126 7.63 15.37 10.92
C SER A 126 6.62 14.81 11.93
N ASP A 127 5.34 15.21 11.86
CA ASP A 127 4.27 14.58 12.62
C ASP A 127 3.87 13.25 11.97
N VAL A 128 3.67 12.22 12.80
CA VAL A 128 3.21 10.89 12.39
C VAL A 128 1.74 10.73 12.76
N TYR A 129 0.92 10.40 11.77
CA TYR A 129 -0.51 10.19 11.88
C TYR A 129 -0.84 8.74 11.52
N ILE A 130 -1.57 8.04 12.38
CA ILE A 130 -1.92 6.63 12.18
C ILE A 130 -3.41 6.45 12.45
N SER A 131 -4.17 5.87 11.53
CA SER A 131 -5.59 5.53 11.77
C SER A 131 -5.74 4.14 12.38
N GLY A 132 -6.87 3.90 13.03
CA GLY A 132 -7.21 2.59 13.54
C GLY A 132 -8.49 2.53 14.35
N TYR A 133 -8.61 1.49 15.17
CA TYR A 133 -9.76 1.34 16.08
C TYR A 133 -9.35 0.62 17.37
N VAL A 134 -10.14 0.85 18.41
CA VAL A 134 -10.04 0.22 19.74
C VAL A 134 -11.28 -0.64 19.95
N PRO A 135 -11.17 -1.97 20.09
CA PRO A 135 -12.29 -2.80 20.53
C PRO A 135 -12.69 -2.42 21.95
N LEU A 136 -13.99 -2.20 22.17
CA LEU A 136 -14.57 -1.89 23.49
C LEU A 136 -15.36 -3.07 24.06
N GLY A 137 -15.32 -4.21 23.38
CA GLY A 137 -16.07 -5.42 23.76
C GLY A 137 -17.54 -5.31 23.39
N ILE A 138 -18.39 -5.87 24.25
CA ILE A 138 -19.84 -5.92 24.05
C ILE A 138 -20.47 -4.77 24.84
N GLY A 139 -21.23 -3.94 24.15
CA GLY A 139 -22.00 -2.84 24.71
C GLY A 139 -23.07 -3.29 25.69
N GLN A 140 -23.65 -2.33 26.43
CA GLN A 140 -24.79 -2.59 27.34
C GLN A 140 -26.01 -3.20 26.61
N ASP A 141 -26.07 -3.02 25.30
CA ASP A 141 -27.11 -3.51 24.40
C ASP A 141 -26.78 -4.86 23.74
N GLY A 142 -25.62 -5.46 24.05
CA GLY A 142 -25.20 -6.73 23.47
C GLY A 142 -24.51 -6.63 22.11
N ALA A 143 -24.34 -5.43 21.55
CA ALA A 143 -23.65 -5.24 20.28
C ALA A 143 -22.13 -5.13 20.48
N PHE A 144 -21.33 -5.66 19.55
CA PHE A 144 -19.89 -5.41 19.55
C PHE A 144 -19.61 -3.93 19.24
N GLN A 145 -18.76 -3.31 20.04
CA GLN A 145 -18.40 -1.90 19.92
C GLN A 145 -16.92 -1.76 19.57
N ASN A 146 -16.65 -1.03 18.48
CA ASN A 146 -15.32 -0.57 18.11
C ASN A 146 -15.34 0.96 18.10
N MET A 147 -14.36 1.58 18.74
CA MET A 147 -14.17 3.03 18.67
C MET A 147 -13.14 3.33 17.58
N ALA A 148 -13.54 4.10 16.57
CA ALA A 148 -12.59 4.61 15.58
C ALA A 148 -11.67 5.65 16.26
N VAL A 149 -10.37 5.54 16.02
CA VAL A 149 -9.35 6.42 16.59
C VAL A 149 -8.29 6.77 15.55
N TYR A 150 -7.50 7.78 15.85
CA TYR A 150 -6.19 7.95 15.24
C TYR A 150 -5.16 8.33 16.28
N TRP A 151 -3.89 8.09 15.99
CA TRP A 151 -2.78 8.55 16.80
C TRP A 151 -2.06 9.69 16.09
N LYS A 152 -1.76 10.75 16.82
CA LYS A 152 -0.82 11.79 16.40
C LYS A 152 0.40 11.73 17.31
N ASN A 153 1.57 11.40 16.76
CA ASN A 153 2.83 11.26 17.50
C ASN A 153 2.70 10.36 18.75
N GLY A 154 2.00 9.23 18.61
CA GLY A 154 1.77 8.27 19.70
C GLY A 154 0.60 8.62 20.63
N VAL A 155 0.05 9.84 20.57
CA VAL A 155 -1.11 10.24 21.37
C VAL A 155 -2.39 9.83 20.66
N GLN A 156 -3.19 8.98 21.31
CA GLN A 156 -4.47 8.52 20.80
C GLN A 156 -5.55 9.62 20.87
N ILE A 157 -6.31 9.77 19.79
CA ILE A 157 -7.40 10.75 19.66
C ILE A 157 -8.64 10.01 19.14
N PRO A 158 -9.75 10.00 19.89
CA PRO A 158 -10.98 9.34 19.46
C PRO A 158 -11.69 10.11 18.34
N LEU A 159 -12.22 9.39 17.36
CA LEU A 159 -13.09 9.91 16.30
C LEU A 159 -14.57 9.72 16.62
N THR A 160 -14.88 8.70 17.44
CA THR A 160 -16.24 8.43 17.92
C THR A 160 -16.25 8.30 19.45
N ASN A 161 -17.44 8.33 20.04
CA ASN A 161 -17.63 8.21 21.49
C ASN A 161 -17.63 6.76 22.01
N GLY A 162 -17.34 5.79 21.14
CA GLY A 162 -17.31 4.36 21.46
C GLY A 162 -18.67 3.68 21.65
N LYS A 163 -19.80 4.37 21.45
CA LYS A 163 -21.14 3.77 21.64
C LYS A 163 -21.60 2.91 20.46
N ASP A 164 -21.22 3.33 19.25
CA ASP A 164 -21.54 2.62 18.02
C ASP A 164 -20.29 1.98 17.45
N TYR A 165 -20.46 0.84 16.77
CA TYR A 165 -19.38 0.23 16.00
C TYR A 165 -18.88 1.21 14.94
N ALA A 166 -17.60 1.56 15.01
CA ALA A 166 -16.92 2.42 14.05
C ALA A 166 -15.51 1.92 13.75
N TRP A 167 -15.06 2.16 12.53
CA TRP A 167 -13.78 1.70 12.01
C TRP A 167 -13.12 2.81 11.20
N ALA A 168 -11.83 3.09 11.45
CA ALA A 168 -11.01 3.96 10.61
C ALA A 168 -10.06 3.13 9.75
N SER A 169 -10.16 3.28 8.43
CA SER A 169 -9.49 2.42 7.43
C SER A 169 -8.27 3.08 6.80
N SER A 170 -8.27 4.41 6.66
CA SER A 170 -7.20 5.14 5.97
C SER A 170 -7.09 6.57 6.45
N ILE A 171 -5.89 7.14 6.41
CA ILE A 171 -5.59 8.51 6.83
C ILE A 171 -4.82 9.27 5.76
N TYR A 172 -5.20 10.53 5.55
CA TYR A 172 -4.52 11.46 4.66
C TYR A 172 -4.46 12.84 5.32
N VAL A 173 -3.31 13.51 5.23
CA VAL A 173 -3.14 14.87 5.75
C VAL A 173 -2.88 15.83 4.59
N SER A 174 -3.71 16.88 4.47
CA SER A 174 -3.56 17.93 3.46
C SER A 174 -3.41 19.28 4.14
N GLY A 175 -2.19 19.82 4.15
CA GLY A 175 -1.86 21.03 4.91
C GLY A 175 -2.11 20.83 6.41
N ILE A 176 -3.10 21.54 6.95
CA ILE A 176 -3.52 21.42 8.36
C ILE A 176 -4.69 20.45 8.57
N ASP A 177 -5.35 20.03 7.49
CA ASP A 177 -6.56 19.23 7.56
C ASP A 177 -6.22 17.73 7.55
N ILE A 178 -6.89 16.99 8.43
CA ILE A 178 -6.77 15.54 8.56
C ILE A 178 -8.06 14.90 8.04
N TYR A 179 -7.91 13.94 7.14
CA TYR A 179 -9.00 13.20 6.51
C TYR A 179 -8.83 11.72 6.82
N ILE A 180 -9.88 11.10 7.36
CA ILE A 180 -9.83 9.69 7.75
C ILE A 180 -11.02 8.96 7.15
N ALA A 181 -10.79 7.99 6.27
CA ALA A 181 -11.84 7.16 5.71
C ALA A 181 -12.26 6.07 6.72
N GLY A 182 -13.52 5.68 6.67
CA GLY A 182 -13.97 4.53 7.45
C GLY A 182 -15.44 4.24 7.30
N TYR A 183 -15.98 3.51 8.25
CA TYR A 183 -17.41 3.26 8.32
C TYR A 183 -17.88 3.16 9.76
N ARG A 184 -19.16 3.41 9.98
CA ARG A 184 -19.82 3.15 11.26
C ARG A 184 -21.19 2.55 11.07
N ASN A 185 -21.68 1.85 12.08
CA ASN A 185 -23.06 1.42 12.11
C ASN A 185 -23.97 2.59 12.44
N VAL A 186 -25.08 2.70 11.71
CA VAL A 186 -26.15 3.66 11.97
C VAL A 186 -27.50 2.95 11.99
N GLY A 187 -28.50 3.60 12.57
CA GLY A 187 -29.87 3.10 12.64
C GLY A 187 -30.13 2.25 13.89
N SER A 188 -31.21 1.46 13.85
CA SER A 188 -31.63 0.63 14.99
C SER A 188 -30.67 -0.52 15.24
N LEU A 189 -30.45 -0.84 16.51
CA LEU A 189 -29.63 -1.96 16.98
C LEU A 189 -30.06 -3.33 16.43
N SER A 190 -31.35 -3.51 16.18
CA SER A 190 -31.89 -4.76 15.62
C SER A 190 -31.57 -4.95 14.13
N LYS A 191 -31.18 -3.88 13.43
CA LYS A 191 -30.84 -3.92 12.00
C LYS A 191 -29.88 -2.76 11.67
N PRO A 192 -28.65 -2.79 12.21
CA PRO A 192 -27.69 -1.73 11.93
C PRO A 192 -27.33 -1.77 10.45
N ILE A 193 -27.09 -0.59 9.88
CA ILE A 193 -26.56 -0.48 8.53
C ILE A 193 -25.18 0.20 8.63
N SER A 194 -24.16 -0.45 8.10
CA SER A 194 -22.83 0.13 7.99
C SER A 194 -22.85 1.25 6.95
N ARG A 195 -22.32 2.42 7.30
CA ARG A 195 -22.23 3.60 6.43
C ARG A 195 -20.77 3.96 6.21
N ALA A 196 -20.36 3.95 4.95
CA ALA A 196 -19.13 4.60 4.53
C ALA A 196 -19.19 6.10 4.85
N LEU A 197 -18.10 6.61 5.39
CA LEU A 197 -17.93 8.03 5.70
C LEU A 197 -16.45 8.39 5.68
N TYR A 198 -16.15 9.68 5.79
CA TYR A 198 -14.85 10.13 6.26
C TYR A 198 -14.99 11.17 7.37
N TRP A 199 -14.01 11.24 8.27
CA TRP A 199 -13.89 12.33 9.22
C TRP A 199 -12.94 13.38 8.64
N LYS A 200 -13.38 14.65 8.57
CA LYS A 200 -12.50 15.81 8.35
C LYS A 200 -12.30 16.53 9.67
N ASN A 201 -11.09 16.51 10.23
CA ASN A 201 -10.78 17.10 11.54
C ASN A 201 -11.75 16.64 12.65
N GLY A 202 -12.10 15.36 12.64
CA GLY A 202 -13.05 14.75 13.59
C GLY A 202 -14.53 14.97 13.27
N GLN A 203 -14.87 15.79 12.25
CA GLN A 203 -16.26 15.97 11.82
C GLN A 203 -16.64 14.96 10.75
N GLU A 204 -17.77 14.28 10.92
CA GLU A 204 -18.25 13.26 9.99
C GLU A 204 -18.80 13.85 8.69
N VAL A 205 -18.43 13.20 7.58
CA VAL A 205 -19.03 13.43 6.26
C VAL A 205 -19.47 12.08 5.70
N LEU A 206 -20.79 11.88 5.61
CA LEU A 206 -21.40 10.65 5.09
C LEU A 206 -21.20 10.51 3.58
N LEU A 207 -21.04 9.27 3.11
CA LEU A 207 -20.85 8.94 1.70
C LEU A 207 -22.05 8.15 1.16
N GLY A 208 -22.51 8.52 -0.04
CA GLY A 208 -23.66 7.88 -0.69
C GLY A 208 -25.01 8.21 -0.04
N ASN A 209 -26.04 7.45 -0.41
CA ASN A 209 -27.42 7.69 0.03
C ASN A 209 -27.81 6.90 1.29
N GLY A 210 -26.96 5.98 1.75
CA GLY A 210 -27.26 5.13 2.90
C GLY A 210 -28.39 4.13 2.68
N GLN A 211 -28.64 3.68 1.46
CA GLN A 211 -29.66 2.67 1.22
C GLN A 211 -29.21 1.27 1.67
N TYR A 212 -27.94 0.95 1.45
CA TYR A 212 -27.35 -0.36 1.75
C TYR A 212 -26.10 -0.21 2.62
N ASN A 213 -25.51 -1.34 3.02
CA ASN A 213 -24.23 -1.33 3.73
C ASN A 213 -23.14 -0.83 2.79
N SER A 214 -22.35 0.14 3.24
CA SER A 214 -21.20 0.66 2.51
C SER A 214 -19.99 0.78 3.40
N TYR A 215 -18.80 0.63 2.80
CA TYR A 215 -17.53 0.58 3.50
C TYR A 215 -16.51 1.44 2.76
N ALA A 216 -15.86 2.38 3.45
CA ALA A 216 -14.74 3.13 2.92
C ALA A 216 -13.40 2.51 3.35
N ASN A 217 -12.53 2.28 2.38
CA ASN A 217 -11.25 1.61 2.56
C ASN A 217 -10.06 2.58 2.46
N SER A 218 -10.12 3.60 1.60
CA SER A 218 -8.99 4.51 1.38
C SER A 218 -9.45 5.93 1.08
N VAL A 219 -8.75 6.94 1.62
CA VAL A 219 -8.95 8.36 1.28
C VAL A 219 -7.69 8.95 0.63
N TYR A 220 -7.91 9.83 -0.33
CA TYR A 220 -6.88 10.68 -0.94
C TYR A 220 -7.47 12.08 -1.15
N VAL A 221 -6.67 13.12 -0.95
CA VAL A 221 -7.08 14.52 -1.19
C VAL A 221 -6.19 15.14 -2.24
N ASP A 222 -6.79 15.72 -3.29
CA ASP A 222 -6.09 16.47 -4.34
C ASP A 222 -6.67 17.88 -4.43
N GLY A 223 -5.90 18.88 -3.96
CA GLY A 223 -6.40 20.23 -3.77
C GLY A 223 -7.62 20.28 -2.83
N ASN A 224 -8.77 20.65 -3.38
CA ASN A 224 -10.04 20.72 -2.63
C ASN A 224 -10.89 19.44 -2.76
N ASP A 225 -10.52 18.53 -3.64
CA ASP A 225 -11.29 17.33 -3.93
C ASP A 225 -10.89 16.19 -2.99
N VAL A 226 -11.89 15.60 -2.31
CA VAL A 226 -11.73 14.43 -1.45
C VAL A 226 -12.23 13.20 -2.21
N TYR A 227 -11.34 12.23 -2.38
CA TYR A 227 -11.61 10.96 -3.04
C TYR A 227 -11.58 9.84 -2.01
N VAL A 228 -12.64 9.04 -1.96
CA VAL A 228 -12.73 7.90 -1.05
C VAL A 228 -13.06 6.65 -1.84
N ALA A 229 -12.22 5.61 -1.78
CA ALA A 229 -12.49 4.31 -2.41
C ALA A 229 -13.07 3.32 -1.41
N GLY A 230 -13.94 2.43 -1.91
CA GLY A 230 -14.56 1.39 -1.10
C GLY A 230 -15.55 0.54 -1.90
N TYR A 231 -16.59 0.06 -1.23
CA TYR A 231 -17.67 -0.67 -1.87
C TYR A 231 -19.00 -0.47 -1.16
N GLU A 232 -20.08 -0.74 -1.88
CA GLU A 232 -21.44 -0.74 -1.34
C GLU A 232 -22.15 -2.04 -1.75
N LEU A 233 -22.92 -2.60 -0.83
CA LEU A 233 -23.73 -3.80 -1.11
C LEU A 233 -24.95 -3.44 -1.94
N THR A 234 -25.36 -4.33 -2.84
CA THR A 234 -26.68 -4.28 -3.47
C THR A 234 -27.77 -4.85 -2.56
N SER A 235 -29.02 -4.79 -3.00
CA SER A 235 -30.15 -5.49 -2.36
C SER A 235 -29.95 -7.01 -2.23
N SER A 236 -29.14 -7.62 -3.11
CA SER A 236 -28.79 -9.04 -3.06
C SER A 236 -27.55 -9.34 -2.22
N GLY A 237 -26.96 -8.34 -1.56
CA GLY A 237 -25.77 -8.49 -0.72
C GLY A 237 -24.45 -8.59 -1.50
N VAL A 238 -24.45 -8.28 -2.80
CA VAL A 238 -23.22 -8.28 -3.62
C VAL A 238 -22.52 -6.94 -3.44
N GLY A 239 -21.24 -6.96 -3.04
CA GLY A 239 -20.41 -5.76 -2.97
C GLY A 239 -20.03 -5.24 -4.35
N ILE A 240 -20.22 -3.94 -4.57
CA ILE A 240 -19.87 -3.24 -5.81
C ILE A 240 -18.79 -2.21 -5.51
N ALA A 241 -17.65 -2.31 -6.18
CA ALA A 241 -16.55 -1.37 -6.07
C ALA A 241 -16.98 0.02 -6.53
N LYS A 242 -16.74 1.02 -5.68
CA LYS A 242 -17.07 2.42 -5.93
C LYS A 242 -15.95 3.31 -5.43
N TYR A 243 -15.97 4.56 -5.88
CA TYR A 243 -15.36 5.65 -5.13
C TYR A 243 -16.35 6.80 -4.99
N TRP A 244 -16.13 7.65 -3.99
CA TRP A 244 -16.87 8.89 -3.79
C TRP A 244 -15.93 10.06 -4.02
N LYS A 245 -16.35 11.01 -4.86
CA LYS A 245 -15.69 12.31 -5.01
C LYS A 245 -16.56 13.36 -4.34
N ASN A 246 -16.05 13.98 -3.27
CA ASN A 246 -16.79 14.97 -2.47
C ASN A 246 -18.19 14.47 -2.03
N GLY A 247 -18.29 13.20 -1.63
CA GLY A 247 -19.55 12.57 -1.22
C GLY A 247 -20.40 12.00 -2.36
N ILE A 248 -20.13 12.38 -3.61
CA ILE A 248 -20.86 11.91 -4.79
C ILE A 248 -20.27 10.59 -5.26
N GLU A 249 -21.10 9.56 -5.39
CA GLU A 249 -20.66 8.22 -5.79
C GLU A 249 -20.31 8.12 -7.28
N VAL A 250 -19.33 7.27 -7.57
CA VAL A 250 -18.94 6.83 -8.90
C VAL A 250 -18.71 5.32 -8.86
N ILE A 251 -19.43 4.60 -9.72
CA ILE A 251 -19.35 3.14 -9.84
C ILE A 251 -18.14 2.77 -10.69
N LEU A 252 -17.28 1.87 -10.20
CA LEU A 252 -16.09 1.42 -10.94
C LEU A 252 -16.38 0.24 -11.86
N THR A 253 -17.23 -0.67 -11.41
CA THR A 253 -17.65 -1.85 -12.16
C THR A 253 -19.11 -2.16 -11.88
N SER A 254 -19.84 -2.59 -12.90
CA SER A 254 -21.18 -3.17 -12.77
C SER A 254 -21.10 -4.69 -12.93
N SER A 255 -20.13 -5.33 -12.26
CA SER A 255 -19.89 -6.76 -12.37
C SER A 255 -21.01 -7.57 -11.71
N ILE A 256 -21.26 -8.77 -12.24
CA ILE A 256 -22.24 -9.71 -11.66
C ILE A 256 -21.71 -10.27 -10.32
N GLY A 257 -20.39 -10.33 -10.15
CA GLY A 257 -19.74 -10.79 -8.93
C GLY A 257 -19.24 -9.66 -8.03
N MET A 258 -18.91 -10.04 -6.80
CA MET A 258 -18.40 -9.15 -5.75
C MET A 258 -17.15 -8.41 -6.20
N SER A 259 -17.08 -7.11 -5.98
CA SER A 259 -15.92 -6.27 -6.25
C SER A 259 -15.68 -5.29 -5.13
N GLU A 260 -14.42 -4.97 -4.89
CA GLU A 260 -14.01 -4.01 -3.87
C GLU A 260 -12.87 -3.13 -4.34
N ALA A 261 -12.95 -1.83 -4.06
CA ALA A 261 -11.84 -0.91 -4.19
C ALA A 261 -11.10 -0.79 -2.84
N LYS A 262 -9.79 -1.01 -2.84
CA LYS A 262 -8.95 -1.13 -1.63
C LYS A 262 -8.10 0.11 -1.36
N LYS A 263 -7.42 0.65 -2.38
CA LYS A 263 -6.55 1.84 -2.26
C LYS A 263 -6.84 2.80 -3.40
N ILE A 264 -6.85 4.10 -3.12
CA ILE A 264 -6.98 5.17 -4.12
C ILE A 264 -5.81 6.15 -4.01
N LEU A 265 -5.34 6.65 -5.16
CA LEU A 265 -4.47 7.81 -5.23
C LEU A 265 -4.75 8.63 -6.49
N ILE A 266 -4.40 9.91 -6.42
CA ILE A 266 -4.30 10.77 -7.59
C ILE A 266 -2.81 11.00 -7.88
N SER A 267 -2.41 10.89 -9.15
CA SER A 267 -1.05 11.19 -9.59
C SER A 267 -1.10 11.83 -10.98
N GLU A 268 -0.45 12.98 -11.13
CA GLU A 268 -0.43 13.76 -12.38
C GLU A 268 -1.85 14.01 -12.95
N GLY A 269 -2.81 14.33 -12.07
CA GLY A 269 -4.21 14.60 -12.43
C GLY A 269 -5.02 13.38 -12.85
N ARG A 270 -4.47 12.17 -12.69
CA ARG A 270 -5.14 10.90 -13.00
C ARG A 270 -5.46 10.11 -11.75
N ILE A 271 -6.59 9.42 -11.77
CA ILE A 271 -7.08 8.60 -10.66
C ILE A 271 -6.66 7.15 -10.86
N TYR A 272 -6.11 6.55 -9.81
CA TYR A 272 -5.67 5.17 -9.78
C TYR A 272 -6.25 4.48 -8.55
N ILE A 273 -6.89 3.34 -8.76
CA ILE A 273 -7.56 2.59 -7.69
C ILE A 273 -7.15 1.12 -7.80
N ALA A 274 -6.67 0.50 -6.72
CA ALA A 274 -6.43 -0.94 -6.66
C ALA A 274 -7.61 -1.67 -6.01
N GLY A 275 -7.82 -2.93 -6.38
CA GLY A 275 -8.82 -3.79 -5.76
C GLY A 275 -8.96 -5.14 -6.44
N TYR A 276 -10.15 -5.71 -6.37
CA TYR A 276 -10.45 -6.97 -7.07
C TYR A 276 -11.88 -7.00 -7.59
N GLU A 277 -12.11 -7.91 -8.52
CA GLU A 277 -13.43 -8.28 -9.01
C GLU A 277 -13.54 -9.80 -9.07
N ARG A 278 -14.59 -10.35 -8.50
CA ARG A 278 -14.88 -11.78 -8.54
C ARG A 278 -15.66 -12.12 -9.79
N THR A 279 -15.19 -13.13 -10.53
CA THR A 279 -15.86 -13.67 -11.71
C THR A 279 -16.47 -15.04 -11.39
N THR A 280 -16.21 -16.08 -12.18
CA THR A 280 -16.73 -17.46 -12.00
C THR A 280 -16.06 -18.15 -10.81
N GLY A 281 -16.33 -17.65 -9.60
CA GLY A 281 -15.85 -18.21 -8.34
C GLY A 281 -14.50 -17.68 -7.86
N LYS A 282 -13.67 -17.12 -8.75
CA LYS A 282 -12.32 -16.61 -8.47
C LYS A 282 -12.24 -15.08 -8.43
N SER A 283 -11.37 -14.57 -7.58
CA SER A 283 -11.08 -13.13 -7.47
C SER A 283 -9.94 -12.75 -8.41
N ILE A 284 -10.17 -11.76 -9.28
CA ILE A 284 -9.17 -11.21 -10.20
C ILE A 284 -8.61 -9.92 -9.58
N ALA A 285 -7.30 -9.85 -9.38
CA ALA A 285 -6.64 -8.61 -8.97
C ALA A 285 -6.74 -7.58 -10.11
N ARG A 286 -7.16 -6.36 -9.78
CA ARG A 286 -7.39 -5.29 -10.76
C ARG A 286 -6.89 -3.95 -10.25
N TYR A 287 -6.65 -3.05 -11.19
CA TYR A 287 -6.66 -1.63 -10.91
C TYR A 287 -7.52 -0.88 -11.92
N TRP A 288 -8.07 0.25 -11.50
CA TRP A 288 -8.79 1.19 -12.35
C TRP A 288 -7.96 2.42 -12.55
N LYS A 289 -7.88 2.87 -13.81
CA LYS A 289 -7.26 4.13 -14.20
C LYS A 289 -8.26 4.96 -14.97
N ASP A 290 -8.63 6.11 -14.43
CA ASP A 290 -9.62 7.01 -15.04
C ASP A 290 -10.93 6.28 -15.42
N GLY A 291 -11.42 5.42 -14.52
CA GLY A 291 -12.63 4.59 -14.71
C GLY A 291 -12.43 3.33 -15.56
N LYS A 292 -11.31 3.18 -16.28
CA LYS A 292 -11.01 1.97 -17.05
C LYS A 292 -10.42 0.89 -16.16
N SER A 293 -11.04 -0.29 -16.14
CA SER A 293 -10.55 -1.49 -15.43
C SER A 293 -9.42 -2.17 -16.21
N ILE A 294 -8.35 -2.56 -15.50
CA ILE A 294 -7.22 -3.34 -16.00
C ILE A 294 -7.01 -4.55 -15.09
N ALA A 295 -7.04 -5.75 -15.65
CA ALA A 295 -6.73 -6.99 -14.95
C ALA A 295 -5.23 -7.17 -14.78
N LEU A 296 -4.83 -7.65 -13.59
CA LEU A 296 -3.45 -7.99 -13.24
C LEU A 296 -3.21 -9.51 -13.25
N THR A 297 -4.28 -10.29 -13.14
CA THR A 297 -4.27 -11.76 -13.19
C THR A 297 -5.29 -12.28 -14.18
N ASP A 298 -5.15 -13.54 -14.60
CA ASP A 298 -6.01 -14.21 -15.59
C ASP A 298 -7.32 -14.76 -15.01
N GLY A 299 -7.43 -14.82 -13.68
CA GLY A 299 -8.60 -15.34 -12.95
C GLY A 299 -8.63 -16.86 -12.81
N ILE A 300 -7.53 -17.57 -13.07
CA ILE A 300 -7.40 -19.00 -12.76
C ILE A 300 -7.34 -19.20 -11.24
N ASN A 301 -6.56 -18.36 -10.54
CA ASN A 301 -6.38 -18.40 -9.10
C ASN A 301 -6.95 -17.14 -8.42
N ASP A 302 -7.20 -17.23 -7.13
CA ASP A 302 -7.65 -16.09 -6.34
C ASP A 302 -6.49 -15.09 -6.17
N ALA A 303 -6.76 -13.83 -6.45
CA ALA A 303 -5.81 -12.74 -6.31
C ALA A 303 -6.52 -11.46 -5.86
N SER A 304 -5.77 -10.56 -5.22
CA SER A 304 -6.28 -9.27 -4.80
C SER A 304 -5.19 -8.22 -4.87
N ALA A 305 -5.53 -7.04 -5.40
CA ALA A 305 -4.70 -5.86 -5.29
C ALA A 305 -5.12 -5.03 -4.06
N LEU A 306 -4.20 -4.89 -3.12
CA LEU A 306 -4.42 -4.24 -1.82
C LEU A 306 -3.92 -2.79 -1.80
N SER A 307 -2.88 -2.48 -2.58
CA SER A 307 -2.25 -1.16 -2.60
C SER A 307 -1.76 -0.79 -4.00
N ILE A 308 -1.62 0.50 -4.26
CA ILE A 308 -1.13 1.04 -5.53
C ILE A 308 -0.24 2.25 -5.28
N SER A 309 0.79 2.42 -6.09
CA SER A 309 1.67 3.58 -6.12
C SER A 309 2.08 3.88 -7.56
N VAL A 310 2.33 5.16 -7.87
CA VAL A 310 2.75 5.62 -9.19
C VAL A 310 4.03 6.41 -9.06
N ALA A 311 5.06 6.08 -9.85
CA ALA A 311 6.31 6.81 -9.91
C ALA A 311 6.61 7.21 -11.36
N GLY A 312 6.26 8.45 -11.69
CA GLY A 312 6.19 8.94 -13.07
C GLY A 312 5.29 8.07 -13.94
N THR A 313 5.86 7.39 -14.94
CA THR A 313 5.10 6.54 -15.88
C THR A 313 4.84 5.13 -15.36
N ASP A 314 5.52 4.71 -14.30
CA ASP A 314 5.46 3.35 -13.80
C ASP A 314 4.38 3.21 -12.72
N ILE A 315 3.53 2.21 -12.88
CA ILE A 315 2.45 1.85 -11.94
C ILE A 315 2.89 0.59 -11.20
N TYR A 316 2.83 0.64 -9.87
CA TYR A 316 3.16 -0.45 -8.97
C TYR A 316 1.91 -0.81 -8.17
N VAL A 317 1.46 -2.05 -8.27
CA VAL A 317 0.30 -2.54 -7.55
C VAL A 317 0.75 -3.68 -6.65
N ALA A 318 0.36 -3.72 -5.39
CA ALA A 318 0.76 -4.76 -4.44
C ALA A 318 -0.43 -5.52 -3.89
N GLY A 319 -0.23 -6.79 -3.58
CA GLY A 319 -1.23 -7.64 -2.96
C GLY A 319 -0.75 -9.09 -2.87
N TYR A 320 -1.61 -10.01 -3.31
CA TYR A 320 -1.29 -11.43 -3.37
C TYR A 320 -1.94 -12.12 -4.57
N GLU A 321 -1.38 -13.26 -4.95
CA GLU A 321 -1.93 -14.20 -5.93
C GLU A 321 -1.73 -15.62 -5.40
N TYR A 322 -2.77 -16.47 -5.48
CA TYR A 322 -2.67 -17.86 -5.04
C TYR A 322 -1.81 -18.67 -6.01
N ASP A 323 -0.86 -19.43 -5.45
CA ASP A 323 -0.07 -20.38 -6.21
C ASP A 323 -0.89 -21.64 -6.51
N THR A 324 -0.83 -22.12 -7.76
CA THR A 324 -1.59 -23.30 -8.21
C THR A 324 -1.15 -24.58 -7.50
N GLU A 325 0.12 -24.71 -7.17
CA GLU A 325 0.69 -25.94 -6.61
C GLU A 325 0.50 -26.00 -5.10
N THR A 326 0.78 -24.90 -4.40
CA THR A 326 0.69 -24.88 -2.93
C THR A 326 -0.68 -24.45 -2.41
N ASN A 327 -1.52 -23.83 -3.25
CA ASN A 327 -2.81 -23.24 -2.88
C ASN A 327 -2.69 -22.23 -1.72
N HIS A 328 -1.56 -21.53 -1.63
CA HIS A 328 -1.33 -20.46 -0.68
C HIS A 328 -1.22 -19.10 -1.40
N PRO A 329 -1.64 -17.99 -0.75
CA PRO A 329 -1.40 -16.66 -1.27
C PRO A 329 0.11 -16.35 -1.25
N VAL A 330 0.61 -15.91 -2.40
CA VAL A 330 1.98 -15.45 -2.61
C VAL A 330 2.01 -13.94 -2.60
N ALA A 331 2.88 -13.34 -1.78
CA ALA A 331 3.12 -11.91 -1.76
C ALA A 331 3.63 -11.48 -3.14
N THR A 332 2.82 -10.70 -3.86
CA THR A 332 3.08 -10.34 -5.25
C THR A 332 2.82 -8.87 -5.47
N TYR A 333 3.70 -8.20 -6.21
CA TYR A 333 3.42 -6.90 -6.77
C TYR A 333 3.49 -6.94 -8.30
N TRP A 334 2.73 -6.08 -8.97
CA TRP A 334 2.72 -5.94 -10.41
C TRP A 334 3.30 -4.58 -10.79
N LYS A 335 4.36 -4.58 -11.61
CA LYS A 335 4.91 -3.37 -12.22
C LYS A 335 4.39 -3.27 -13.65
N ASN A 336 3.58 -2.26 -13.94
CA ASN A 336 2.94 -2.07 -15.26
C ASN A 336 2.23 -3.35 -15.76
N GLY A 337 1.59 -4.09 -14.85
CA GLY A 337 0.89 -5.35 -15.14
C GLY A 337 1.76 -6.61 -15.14
N GLN A 338 3.08 -6.49 -15.04
CA GLN A 338 3.97 -7.65 -14.94
C GLN A 338 4.18 -8.05 -13.48
N ALA A 339 3.86 -9.30 -13.13
CA ALA A 339 3.97 -9.82 -11.78
C ALA A 339 5.42 -10.01 -11.33
N VAL A 340 5.68 -9.72 -10.06
CA VAL A 340 6.93 -9.96 -9.35
C VAL A 340 6.58 -10.59 -8.00
N ARG A 341 6.95 -11.86 -7.83
CA ARG A 341 6.74 -12.62 -6.59
C ARG A 341 7.81 -12.25 -5.57
N LEU A 342 7.40 -11.95 -4.34
CA LEU A 342 8.28 -11.67 -3.20
C LEU A 342 8.33 -12.82 -2.19
N SER A 343 7.49 -13.84 -2.35
CA SER A 343 7.54 -15.07 -1.55
C SER A 343 7.42 -16.33 -2.42
N ASP A 344 7.78 -17.47 -1.85
CA ASP A 344 7.88 -18.76 -2.52
C ASP A 344 6.55 -19.53 -2.58
N GLY A 345 5.53 -19.11 -1.84
CA GLY A 345 4.23 -19.80 -1.74
C GLY A 345 4.20 -20.95 -0.73
N ASN A 346 5.26 -21.18 0.04
CA ASN A 346 5.25 -22.19 1.11
C ASN A 346 4.47 -21.74 2.35
N ASN A 347 4.24 -20.42 2.49
CA ASN A 347 3.52 -19.78 3.58
C ASN A 347 2.44 -18.85 3.03
N TYR A 348 1.47 -18.48 3.88
CA TYR A 348 0.48 -17.46 3.52
C TYR A 348 1.14 -16.08 3.54
N ALA A 349 1.22 -15.41 2.40
CA ALA A 349 1.96 -14.17 2.26
C ALA A 349 1.16 -13.12 1.49
N ALA A 350 1.26 -11.86 1.90
CA ALA A 350 0.67 -10.74 1.18
C ALA A 350 1.49 -9.46 1.35
N ILE A 351 1.49 -8.63 0.31
CA ILE A 351 1.99 -7.26 0.38
C ILE A 351 0.80 -6.33 0.64
N THR A 352 0.75 -5.73 1.83
CA THR A 352 -0.36 -4.88 2.28
C THR A 352 -0.24 -3.44 1.80
N ALA A 353 1.00 -2.93 1.64
CA ALA A 353 1.25 -1.61 1.12
C ALA A 353 2.50 -1.52 0.23
N ILE A 354 2.46 -0.61 -0.75
CA ILE A 354 3.56 -0.30 -1.65
C ILE A 354 3.70 1.22 -1.81
N TYR A 355 4.93 1.69 -1.93
CA TYR A 355 5.28 3.08 -2.19
C TYR A 355 6.46 3.13 -3.15
N ALA A 356 6.35 3.91 -4.22
CA ALA A 356 7.39 4.06 -5.23
C ALA A 356 7.80 5.53 -5.37
N LEU A 357 9.10 5.80 -5.31
CA LEU A 357 9.69 7.14 -5.38
C LEU A 357 10.73 7.21 -6.51
N ARG A 358 10.75 8.32 -7.25
CA ARG A 358 11.70 8.61 -8.34
C ARG A 358 12.78 9.61 -7.96
#